data_AF-A0A4D0AR77-F1
#
_entry.id   AF-A0A4D0AR77-F1
#
_cell.length_a   1.000
_cell.length_b   1.000
_cell.length_c   1.000
_cell.angle_alpha   90.00
_cell.angle_beta   90.00
_cell.angle_gamma   90.00
#
_symmetry.space_group_name_H-M   'P 1'
#
loop_
_entity.id
_entity.type
_entity.pdbx_description
1 polymer ?
#
loop_
_entity_poly.entity_id
_entity_poly.type
_entity_poly.pdbx_seq_one_letter_code
_entity_poly.pdbx_strand_id
1 'polypeptide(L)'
;MPLRRFSPRLKAQFAFGMVFLFVQPDASAADISAQQIGGVIIPQAFSQALQDGMSVPLYIHLAGSQGRQDDQRIGSAFIWLDDGQLRIRKIQLEESEDNASVSEQTRQQLMALANAPFNEALTIPLTDNAQLDLSLRQLLQLVVKREALGTVLRSRSEDIGQSSVNTLSSNLSYNLGVYNNQLRNGGSNTSSYLSLNNVTALREHHVVLDGSLYGIGSGQQDSELYKAMYERDFAGHRFAGGMLDTWNLQSLGPMTAISAGKIYGLSWGNQASSTIFDSSQSATPVIAFLPAAGEVHLTRDGRLLSVQNFTMGNHEVDTRGLPYGIYDVEVEVIVNGRVISKRTQRVNKLFSRGRGVGAPLAWQVWGGSFHMDRWSENGKKTRPAKESWLAGASTSGSLSTLSWAATGYGYDNQAVGETRLTLPLGGRSTLTCKICWPVTAHGAASAASAPLYREALVRCGLIRKKPALAINCDVAMPTTVQSAAHST
;
A
#
# COMPACT_ATOMS: atom_id res chain seq x y z
N MET A 1 -36.43 -27.55 -34.81
CA MET A 1 -36.87 -28.19 -36.07
C MET A 1 -38.05 -27.39 -36.62
N PRO A 2 -38.17 -27.18 -37.94
CA PRO A 2 -38.16 -28.27 -38.91
C PRO A 2 -37.19 -28.12 -40.08
N LEU A 3 -36.66 -29.28 -40.44
CA LEU A 3 -36.06 -29.62 -41.71
C LEU A 3 -37.13 -29.64 -42.81
N ARG A 4 -36.77 -29.22 -44.03
CA ARG A 4 -37.44 -29.63 -45.26
C ARG A 4 -36.48 -30.47 -46.11
N ARG A 5 -36.91 -31.69 -46.40
CA ARG A 5 -36.35 -32.65 -47.36
C ARG A 5 -37.01 -32.48 -48.74
N PHE A 6 -36.33 -33.09 -49.72
CA PHE A 6 -36.77 -33.67 -51.00
C PHE A 6 -36.56 -32.85 -52.29
N SER A 7 -35.44 -33.13 -53.00
CA SER A 7 -35.30 -33.88 -54.29
C SER A 7 -36.19 -33.49 -55.51
N PRO A 8 -36.02 -34.01 -56.76
CA PRO A 8 -34.99 -34.90 -57.37
C PRO A 8 -34.61 -34.57 -58.85
N ARG A 9 -33.83 -35.49 -59.49
CA ARG A 9 -33.66 -35.75 -60.96
C ARG A 9 -32.71 -34.81 -61.73
N LEU A 10 -31.90 -35.21 -62.73
CA LEU A 10 -31.94 -36.34 -63.66
C LEU A 10 -30.55 -36.56 -64.33
N LYS A 11 -30.15 -37.84 -64.43
CA LYS A 11 -29.39 -38.62 -65.46
C LYS A 11 -28.33 -38.00 -66.42
N ALA A 12 -27.32 -38.86 -66.63
CA ALA A 12 -26.51 -39.19 -67.84
C ALA A 12 -25.26 -38.33 -68.10
N GLN A 13 -24.06 -38.85 -67.77
CA GLN A 13 -23.14 -39.65 -68.60
C GLN A 13 -22.37 -38.84 -69.65
N PHE A 14 -21.05 -38.73 -69.50
CA PHE A 14 -20.08 -39.05 -70.55
C PHE A 14 -18.72 -39.37 -69.91
N ALA A 15 -18.16 -40.50 -70.32
CA ALA A 15 -16.83 -40.97 -69.96
C ALA A 15 -15.77 -40.30 -70.84
N PHE A 16 -14.63 -39.94 -70.26
CA PHE A 16 -13.35 -39.90 -70.96
C PHE A 16 -12.25 -40.26 -69.96
N GLY A 17 -11.50 -41.31 -70.29
CA GLY A 17 -10.40 -41.81 -69.47
C GLY A 17 -9.15 -40.94 -69.58
N MET A 18 -8.39 -40.91 -68.49
CA MET A 18 -6.96 -40.68 -68.54
C MET A 18 -6.33 -41.41 -67.34
N VAL A 19 -5.61 -42.48 -67.65
CA VAL A 19 -4.76 -43.21 -66.71
C VAL A 19 -3.53 -42.35 -66.47
N PHE A 20 -3.39 -41.79 -65.28
CA PHE A 20 -2.14 -41.23 -64.79
C PHE A 20 -1.47 -42.26 -63.89
N LEU A 21 -0.39 -42.85 -64.40
CA LEU A 21 0.64 -43.55 -63.63
C LEU A 21 1.32 -42.53 -62.72
N PHE A 22 0.98 -42.55 -61.43
CA PHE A 22 1.79 -41.89 -60.41
C PHE A 22 2.78 -42.89 -59.84
N VAL A 23 4.04 -42.65 -60.15
CA VAL A 23 5.23 -43.22 -59.51
C VAL A 23 5.12 -42.95 -58.01
N GLN A 24 5.13 -44.02 -57.21
CA GLN A 24 5.29 -43.90 -55.77
C GLN A 24 6.73 -43.43 -55.50
N PRO A 25 6.95 -42.33 -54.77
CA PRO A 25 8.27 -42.10 -54.20
C PRO A 25 8.48 -43.15 -53.11
N ASP A 26 9.60 -43.85 -53.18
CA ASP A 26 10.08 -44.75 -52.14
C ASP A 26 9.95 -44.06 -50.78
N ALA A 27 9.09 -44.61 -49.93
CA ALA A 27 9.12 -44.34 -48.51
C ALA A 27 10.46 -44.89 -48.00
N SER A 28 11.48 -44.04 -48.00
CA SER A 28 12.67 -44.28 -47.21
C SER A 28 12.18 -44.46 -45.77
N ALA A 29 12.27 -45.70 -45.28
CA ALA A 29 12.10 -46.00 -43.88
C ALA A 29 13.19 -45.21 -43.14
N ALA A 30 12.81 -44.03 -42.65
CA ALA A 30 13.62 -43.33 -41.67
C ALA A 30 13.80 -44.29 -40.50
N ASP A 31 15.05 -44.60 -40.18
CA ASP A 31 15.44 -45.47 -39.08
C ASP A 31 14.58 -45.19 -37.86
N ILE A 32 13.79 -46.21 -37.47
CA ILE A 32 12.98 -46.21 -36.26
C ILE A 32 13.94 -46.38 -35.08
N SER A 33 14.67 -45.31 -34.77
CA SER A 33 15.43 -45.22 -33.53
C SER A 33 14.51 -44.60 -32.49
N ALA A 34 14.12 -45.41 -31.50
CA ALA A 34 13.42 -44.91 -30.33
C ALA A 34 14.33 -43.89 -29.63
N GLN A 35 13.93 -42.62 -29.64
CA GLN A 35 14.76 -41.55 -29.10
C GLN A 35 14.87 -41.71 -27.58
N GLN A 36 16.09 -41.98 -27.10
CA GLN A 36 16.38 -42.20 -25.69
C GLN A 36 16.94 -40.91 -25.10
N ILE A 37 16.25 -40.33 -24.12
CA ILE A 37 16.70 -39.15 -23.38
C ILE A 37 16.86 -39.57 -21.92
N GLY A 38 18.04 -39.34 -21.33
CA GLY A 38 18.30 -39.70 -19.92
C GLY A 38 18.05 -41.18 -19.59
N GLY A 39 18.26 -42.09 -20.55
CA GLY A 39 18.06 -43.53 -20.36
C GLY A 39 16.63 -44.05 -20.51
N VAL A 40 15.63 -43.18 -20.76
CA VAL A 40 14.21 -43.57 -20.92
C VAL A 40 13.81 -43.55 -22.40
N ILE A 41 13.11 -44.60 -22.85
CA ILE A 41 12.54 -44.66 -24.20
C ILE A 41 11.30 -43.77 -24.27
N ILE A 42 11.35 -42.73 -25.10
CA ILE A 42 10.24 -41.81 -25.29
C ILE A 42 9.39 -42.27 -26.49
N PRO A 43 8.07 -42.54 -26.32
CA PRO A 43 7.19 -42.84 -27.43
C PRO A 43 7.11 -41.68 -28.44
N GLN A 44 7.01 -42.00 -29.74
CA GLN A 44 7.06 -41.01 -30.83
C GLN A 44 5.98 -39.91 -30.75
N ALA A 45 4.80 -40.22 -30.20
CA ALA A 45 3.76 -39.22 -29.96
C ALA A 45 4.16 -38.18 -28.90
N PHE A 46 4.99 -38.57 -27.92
CA PHE A 46 5.47 -37.67 -26.87
C PHE A 46 6.65 -36.82 -27.33
N SER A 47 7.51 -37.34 -28.23
CA SER A 47 8.57 -36.53 -28.84
C SER A 47 8.01 -35.41 -29.72
N GLN A 48 6.94 -35.67 -30.49
CA GLN A 48 6.23 -34.62 -31.23
C GLN A 48 5.62 -33.55 -30.31
N ALA A 49 4.94 -33.96 -29.23
CA ALA A 49 4.39 -33.00 -28.26
C ALA A 49 5.47 -32.16 -27.56
N LEU A 50 6.65 -32.74 -27.30
CA LEU A 50 7.81 -32.01 -26.79
C LEU A 50 8.42 -31.07 -27.83
N GLN A 51 8.43 -31.41 -29.12
CA GLN A 51 8.88 -30.50 -30.19
C GLN A 51 7.96 -29.28 -30.33
N ASP A 52 6.64 -29.47 -30.18
CA ASP A 52 5.65 -28.37 -30.20
C ASP A 52 5.69 -27.51 -28.91
N GLY A 53 6.28 -28.03 -27.85
CA GLY A 53 6.44 -27.38 -26.56
C GLY A 53 5.34 -27.75 -25.57
N MET A 54 5.73 -28.25 -24.41
CA MET A 54 4.84 -28.72 -23.35
C MET A 54 4.99 -27.87 -22.09
N SER A 55 3.86 -27.55 -21.45
CA SER A 55 3.86 -26.92 -20.12
C SER A 55 3.86 -27.99 -19.03
N VAL A 56 4.83 -27.94 -18.13
CA VAL A 56 4.95 -28.83 -16.97
C VAL A 56 4.86 -28.01 -15.67
N PRO A 57 4.22 -28.52 -14.62
CA PRO A 57 4.20 -27.84 -13.33
C PRO A 57 5.60 -27.81 -12.72
N LEU A 58 5.95 -26.67 -12.12
CA LEU A 58 7.22 -26.46 -11.41
C LEU A 58 6.96 -26.58 -9.91
N TYR A 59 7.61 -27.54 -9.27
CA TYR A 59 7.59 -27.72 -7.82
C TYR A 59 8.87 -27.23 -7.18
N ILE A 60 8.79 -26.69 -5.96
CA ILE A 60 9.95 -26.36 -5.15
C ILE A 60 10.22 -27.49 -4.15
N HIS A 61 11.50 -27.84 -4.02
CA HIS A 61 11.98 -28.88 -3.11
C HIS A 61 13.13 -28.34 -2.27
N LEU A 62 13.06 -28.50 -0.95
CA LEU A 62 14.14 -28.09 -0.05
C LEU A 62 15.22 -29.16 0.03
N ALA A 63 16.45 -28.80 -0.33
CA ALA A 63 17.60 -29.66 -0.22
C ALA A 63 17.78 -30.15 1.24
N GLY A 64 17.76 -31.47 1.42
CA GLY A 64 17.90 -32.13 2.72
C GLY A 64 16.59 -32.52 3.40
N SER A 65 15.42 -32.22 2.82
CA SER A 65 14.15 -32.78 3.30
C SER A 65 14.03 -34.27 2.91
N GLN A 66 13.41 -35.06 3.79
CA GLN A 66 13.18 -36.50 3.58
C GLN A 66 11.82 -36.67 2.89
N GLY A 67 11.83 -36.98 1.60
CA GLY A 67 10.60 -37.18 0.81
C GLY A 67 10.11 -35.90 0.10
N ARG A 68 8.95 -36.01 -0.56
CA ARG A 68 8.38 -34.96 -1.44
C ARG A 68 6.96 -34.52 -1.05
N GLN A 69 6.51 -34.87 0.15
CA GLN A 69 5.16 -34.55 0.61
C GLN A 69 4.96 -33.04 0.84
N ASP A 70 6.04 -32.35 1.17
CA ASP A 70 6.07 -30.90 1.42
C ASP A 70 6.43 -30.08 0.17
N ASP A 71 6.65 -30.73 -0.97
CA ASP A 71 6.97 -30.06 -2.23
C ASP A 71 5.75 -29.25 -2.69
N GLN A 72 5.97 -27.97 -2.97
CA GLN A 72 4.89 -27.04 -3.31
C GLN A 72 5.00 -26.62 -4.77
N ARG A 73 3.85 -26.48 -5.44
CA ARG A 73 3.82 -25.89 -6.78
C ARG A 73 4.10 -24.39 -6.67
N ILE A 74 5.10 -23.94 -7.43
CA ILE A 74 5.51 -22.53 -7.50
C ILE A 74 5.32 -21.93 -8.91
N GLY A 75 4.75 -22.71 -9.84
CA GLY A 75 4.43 -22.22 -11.18
C GLY A 75 4.38 -23.32 -12.23
N SER A 76 4.74 -22.94 -13.45
CA SER A 76 4.88 -23.83 -14.60
C SER A 76 6.09 -23.46 -15.45
N ALA A 77 6.68 -24.45 -16.12
CA ALA A 77 7.76 -24.26 -17.08
C ALA A 77 7.34 -24.78 -18.44
N PHE A 78 7.71 -24.07 -19.49
CA PHE A 78 7.50 -24.49 -20.87
C PHE A 78 8.78 -25.14 -21.37
N ILE A 79 8.74 -26.45 -21.55
CA ILE A 79 9.86 -27.25 -22.03
C ILE A 79 9.63 -27.67 -23.46
N TRP A 80 10.70 -27.80 -24.22
CA TRP A 80 10.65 -28.26 -25.60
C TRP A 80 11.88 -29.09 -25.96
N LEU A 81 11.75 -29.92 -26.98
CA LEU A 81 12.83 -30.75 -27.51
C LEU A 81 13.39 -30.10 -28.77
N ASP A 82 14.65 -29.70 -28.73
CA ASP A 82 15.38 -29.05 -29.82
C ASP A 82 16.68 -29.83 -30.07
N ASP A 83 16.84 -30.33 -31.30
CA ASP A 83 17.98 -31.17 -31.72
C ASP A 83 18.30 -32.34 -30.76
N GLY A 84 17.25 -32.99 -30.25
CA GLY A 84 17.38 -34.11 -29.31
C GLY A 84 17.77 -33.73 -27.88
N GLN A 85 17.91 -32.43 -27.58
CA GLN A 85 18.13 -31.91 -26.22
C GLN A 85 16.88 -31.23 -25.68
N LEU A 86 16.54 -31.52 -24.43
CA LEU A 86 15.47 -30.82 -23.72
C LEU A 86 15.95 -29.42 -23.34
N ARG A 87 15.09 -28.42 -23.56
CA ARG A 87 15.36 -27.01 -23.24
C ARG A 87 14.19 -26.37 -22.51
N ILE A 88 14.49 -25.36 -21.70
CA ILE A 88 13.48 -24.48 -21.09
C ILE A 88 13.29 -23.26 -21.99
N ARG A 89 12.05 -23.05 -22.44
CA ARG A 89 11.68 -21.87 -23.24
C ARG A 89 11.37 -20.65 -22.36
N LYS A 90 10.56 -20.86 -21.31
CA LYS A 90 10.18 -19.84 -20.32
C LYS A 90 9.66 -20.49 -19.05
N ILE A 91 9.77 -19.78 -17.93
CA ILE A 91 9.18 -20.17 -16.65
C ILE A 91 8.17 -19.09 -16.25
N GLN A 92 7.00 -19.52 -15.80
CA GLN A 92 5.96 -18.67 -15.23
C GLN A 92 5.76 -19.05 -13.77
N LEU A 93 6.13 -18.14 -12.87
CA LEU A 93 5.97 -18.34 -11.43
C LEU A 93 4.57 -17.93 -10.99
N GLU A 94 4.03 -18.65 -10.01
CA GLU A 94 2.76 -18.39 -9.35
C GLU A 94 3.06 -18.00 -7.90
N GLU A 95 2.67 -16.80 -7.48
CA GLU A 95 2.85 -16.32 -6.11
C GLU A 95 1.57 -16.53 -5.31
N SER A 96 1.70 -17.16 -4.16
CA SER A 96 0.63 -17.34 -3.17
C SER A 96 1.19 -16.98 -1.80
N GLU A 97 0.39 -16.35 -0.96
CA GLU A 97 0.78 -16.01 0.42
C GLU A 97 1.10 -17.26 1.26
N ASP A 98 0.50 -18.40 0.91
CA ASP A 98 0.61 -19.66 1.65
C ASP A 98 1.70 -20.59 1.11
N ASN A 99 2.31 -20.26 -0.04
CA ASN A 99 3.34 -21.09 -0.66
C ASN A 99 4.75 -20.56 -0.40
N ALA A 100 5.74 -21.43 -0.51
CA ALA A 100 7.14 -21.03 -0.49
C ALA A 100 7.44 -20.06 -1.65
N SER A 101 8.09 -18.95 -1.34
CA SER A 101 8.66 -18.05 -2.35
C SER A 101 10.15 -18.33 -2.55
N VAL A 102 10.65 -17.98 -3.74
CA VAL A 102 12.08 -17.99 -4.06
C VAL A 102 12.70 -16.62 -3.79
N SER A 103 14.00 -16.58 -3.54
CA SER A 103 14.74 -15.32 -3.37
C SER A 103 14.66 -14.48 -4.64
N GLU A 104 14.77 -13.16 -4.51
CA GLU A 104 14.73 -12.25 -5.66
C GLU A 104 15.82 -12.56 -6.69
N GLN A 105 17.02 -12.97 -6.23
CA GLN A 105 18.10 -13.39 -7.11
C GLN A 105 17.73 -14.66 -7.90
N THR A 106 17.19 -15.68 -7.24
CA THR A 106 16.75 -16.93 -7.90
C THR A 106 15.58 -16.66 -8.84
N ARG A 107 14.64 -15.78 -8.46
CA ARG A 107 13.51 -15.36 -9.30
C ARG A 107 13.99 -14.72 -10.59
N GLN A 108 14.93 -13.77 -10.51
CA GLN A 108 15.49 -13.10 -11.69
C GLN A 108 16.18 -14.09 -12.62
N GLN A 109 16.94 -15.05 -12.08
CA GLN A 109 17.56 -16.12 -12.88
C GLN A 109 16.50 -17.00 -13.57
N LEU A 110 15.45 -17.42 -12.86
CA LEU A 110 14.35 -18.20 -13.42
C LEU A 110 13.62 -17.47 -14.55
N MET A 111 13.39 -16.17 -14.41
CA MET A 111 12.75 -15.35 -15.43
C MET A 111 13.66 -15.05 -16.62
N ALA A 112 14.99 -15.01 -16.40
CA ALA A 112 15.99 -14.83 -17.44
C ALA A 112 16.27 -16.09 -18.27
N LEU A 113 15.82 -17.27 -17.80
CA LEU A 113 15.95 -18.52 -18.55
C LEU A 113 15.13 -18.46 -19.85
N ALA A 114 15.83 -18.22 -20.95
CA ALA A 114 15.30 -18.31 -22.30
C ALA A 114 16.17 -19.27 -23.11
N ASN A 115 15.57 -20.35 -23.63
CA ASN A 115 16.23 -21.39 -24.41
C ASN A 115 17.44 -22.05 -23.71
N ALA A 116 17.36 -22.25 -22.40
CA ALA A 116 18.43 -22.89 -21.65
C ALA A 116 18.37 -24.43 -21.81
N PRO A 117 19.46 -25.09 -22.22
CA PRO A 117 19.50 -26.54 -22.35
C PRO A 117 19.70 -27.23 -21.00
N PHE A 118 19.03 -28.37 -20.82
CA PHE A 118 19.36 -29.30 -19.73
C PHE A 118 20.66 -30.03 -20.04
N ASN A 119 21.48 -30.28 -19.01
CA ASN A 119 22.67 -31.11 -19.16
C ASN A 119 22.32 -32.61 -19.23
N GLU A 120 23.33 -33.47 -19.35
CA GLU A 120 23.15 -34.93 -19.40
C GLU A 120 22.48 -35.52 -18.14
N ALA A 121 22.63 -34.85 -17.00
CA ALA A 121 21.97 -35.20 -15.74
C ALA A 121 20.55 -34.64 -15.62
N LEU A 122 20.02 -34.00 -16.67
CA LEU A 122 18.73 -33.31 -16.70
C LEU A 122 18.60 -32.19 -15.65
N THR A 123 19.70 -31.49 -15.36
CA THR A 123 19.73 -30.36 -14.44
C THR A 123 20.17 -29.05 -15.11
N ILE A 124 19.75 -27.92 -14.53
CA ILE A 124 20.21 -26.56 -14.88
C ILE A 124 20.57 -25.83 -13.58
N PRO A 125 21.86 -25.52 -13.33
CA PRO A 125 22.26 -24.73 -12.18
C PRO A 125 21.81 -23.27 -12.36
N LEU A 126 21.23 -22.67 -11.31
CA LEU A 126 20.81 -21.26 -11.31
C LEU A 126 21.73 -20.40 -10.45
N THR A 127 21.96 -20.86 -9.22
CA THR A 127 22.84 -20.22 -8.22
C THR A 127 23.50 -21.32 -7.38
N ASP A 128 24.46 -20.95 -6.52
CA ASP A 128 25.10 -21.89 -5.57
C ASP A 128 24.11 -22.60 -4.61
N ASN A 129 22.90 -22.05 -4.52
CA ASN A 129 21.85 -22.47 -3.60
C ASN A 129 20.57 -22.93 -4.31
N ALA A 130 20.53 -22.94 -5.65
CA ALA A 130 19.34 -23.32 -6.42
C ALA A 130 19.70 -23.99 -7.75
N GLN A 131 19.02 -25.09 -8.07
CA GLN A 131 19.13 -25.79 -9.34
C GLN A 131 17.77 -26.32 -9.79
N LEU A 132 17.54 -26.36 -11.10
CA LEU A 132 16.42 -27.08 -11.69
C LEU A 132 16.81 -28.52 -11.96
N ASP A 133 15.92 -29.43 -11.66
CA ASP A 133 16.07 -30.87 -11.86
C ASP A 133 14.83 -31.41 -12.57
N LEU A 134 15.00 -32.00 -13.75
CA LEU A 134 13.94 -32.61 -14.52
C LEU A 134 14.01 -34.13 -14.42
N SER A 135 13.09 -34.72 -13.66
CA SER A 135 12.93 -36.17 -13.62
C SER A 135 11.81 -36.60 -14.57
N LEU A 136 12.14 -37.43 -15.57
CA LEU A 136 11.17 -37.94 -16.54
C LEU A 136 10.05 -38.78 -15.91
N ARG A 137 10.20 -39.22 -14.66
CA ARG A 137 9.15 -39.93 -13.91
C ARG A 137 8.34 -39.01 -12.99
N GLN A 138 8.90 -37.87 -12.58
CA GLN A 138 8.47 -37.13 -11.38
C GLN A 138 8.32 -35.61 -11.61
N LEU A 139 8.43 -35.15 -12.87
CA LEU A 139 8.26 -33.76 -13.33
C LEU A 139 9.43 -32.84 -12.95
N LEU A 140 9.30 -31.55 -13.23
CA LEU A 140 10.33 -30.52 -13.05
C LEU A 140 10.31 -29.98 -11.60
N GLN A 141 11.48 -29.96 -10.97
CA GLN A 141 11.67 -29.49 -9.60
C GLN A 141 12.71 -28.37 -9.56
N LEU A 142 12.51 -27.40 -8.67
CA LEU A 142 13.49 -26.43 -8.25
C LEU A 142 14.02 -26.84 -6.88
N VAL A 143 15.22 -27.42 -6.86
CA VAL A 143 15.90 -27.84 -5.64
C VAL A 143 16.63 -26.62 -5.06
N VAL A 144 16.21 -26.18 -3.88
CA VAL A 144 16.74 -24.98 -3.22
C VAL A 144 17.33 -25.30 -1.85
N LYS A 145 18.38 -24.58 -1.46
CA LYS A 145 18.80 -24.48 -0.07
C LYS A 145 18.03 -23.36 0.63
N ARG A 146 18.13 -23.30 1.96
CA ARG A 146 17.42 -22.30 2.79
C ARG A 146 17.67 -20.86 2.34
N GLU A 147 18.89 -20.57 1.87
CA GLU A 147 19.33 -19.24 1.45
C GLU A 147 18.69 -18.79 0.14
N ALA A 148 18.19 -19.72 -0.68
CA ALA A 148 17.51 -19.44 -1.93
C ALA A 148 15.99 -19.26 -1.76
N LEU A 149 15.45 -19.42 -0.55
CA LEU A 149 14.04 -19.15 -0.25
C LEU A 149 13.81 -17.67 0.04
N GLY A 150 12.80 -17.11 -0.61
CA GLY A 150 12.29 -15.78 -0.33
C GLY A 150 11.49 -15.76 0.97
N THR A 151 11.19 -14.56 1.47
CA THR A 151 10.25 -14.37 2.58
C THR A 151 8.94 -13.85 2.03
N VAL A 152 7.85 -14.54 2.33
CA VAL A 152 6.50 -14.06 2.01
C VAL A 152 6.07 -13.08 3.10
N LEU A 153 6.09 -11.79 2.77
CA LEU A 153 5.58 -10.73 3.63
C LEU A 153 4.09 -10.52 3.36
N ARG A 154 3.31 -10.30 4.43
CA ARG A 154 1.88 -10.03 4.30
C ARG A 154 1.65 -8.59 3.85
N SER A 155 0.68 -8.39 2.96
CA SER A 155 0.28 -7.03 2.56
C SER A 155 -0.23 -6.24 3.76
N ARG A 156 0.21 -5.00 3.90
CA ARG A 156 -0.19 -4.05 4.95
C ARG A 156 -1.06 -2.92 4.42
N SER A 157 -1.36 -2.93 3.13
CA SER A 157 -2.21 -1.94 2.48
C SER A 157 -3.07 -2.59 1.41
N GLU A 158 -4.34 -2.24 1.41
CA GLU A 158 -5.30 -2.71 0.41
C GLU A 158 -6.04 -1.52 -0.17
N ASP A 159 -6.13 -1.47 -1.49
CA ASP A 159 -6.97 -0.50 -2.18
C ASP A 159 -8.41 -1.03 -2.26
N ILE A 160 -9.37 -0.21 -1.85
CA ILE A 160 -10.79 -0.56 -1.80
C ILE A 160 -11.35 -0.82 -3.22
N GLY A 161 -10.65 -0.36 -4.26
CA GLY A 161 -11.01 -0.57 -5.66
C GLY A 161 -12.11 0.38 -6.14
N GLN A 162 -12.83 -0.02 -7.20
CA GLN A 162 -13.92 0.76 -7.79
C GLN A 162 -15.16 0.74 -6.90
N SER A 163 -15.94 1.83 -6.93
CA SER A 163 -17.20 1.91 -6.21
C SER A 163 -18.16 0.82 -6.69
N SER A 164 -18.71 0.04 -5.75
CA SER A 164 -19.81 -0.88 -6.00
C SER A 164 -21.15 -0.15 -6.26
N VAL A 165 -21.23 1.13 -5.90
CA VAL A 165 -22.42 1.97 -6.07
C VAL A 165 -22.23 2.92 -7.24
N ASN A 166 -23.12 2.80 -8.23
CA ASN A 166 -23.15 3.61 -9.44
C ASN A 166 -24.26 4.69 -9.44
N THR A 167 -24.86 4.95 -8.29
CA THR A 167 -25.94 5.92 -8.12
C THR A 167 -25.47 7.11 -7.31
N LEU A 168 -26.12 8.26 -7.49
CA LEU A 168 -25.89 9.44 -6.66
C LEU A 168 -26.37 9.15 -5.23
N SER A 169 -25.53 9.47 -4.25
CA SER A 169 -25.83 9.35 -2.82
C SER A 169 -25.52 10.68 -2.14
N SER A 170 -26.26 11.03 -1.10
CA SER A 170 -26.02 12.27 -0.35
C SER A 170 -26.34 12.07 1.12
N ASN A 171 -25.52 12.65 1.98
CA ASN A 171 -25.75 12.74 3.41
C ASN A 171 -25.78 14.21 3.81
N LEU A 172 -26.87 14.67 4.42
CA LEU A 172 -27.04 16.04 4.91
C LEU A 172 -27.27 16.01 6.43
N SER A 173 -26.30 16.53 7.16
CA SER A 173 -26.42 16.80 8.59
C SER A 173 -26.76 18.27 8.80
N TYR A 174 -27.80 18.55 9.58
CA TYR A 174 -28.20 19.91 9.93
C TYR A 174 -28.40 20.05 11.44
N ASN A 175 -28.07 21.22 11.98
CA ASN A 175 -28.30 21.54 13.38
C ASN A 175 -28.88 22.95 13.48
N LEU A 176 -30.14 23.05 13.90
CA LEU A 176 -30.88 24.29 14.08
C LEU A 176 -31.11 24.54 15.57
N GLY A 177 -30.67 25.71 16.06
CA GLY A 177 -30.98 26.18 17.39
C GLY A 177 -31.62 27.55 17.36
N VAL A 178 -32.66 27.75 18.15
CA VAL A 178 -33.31 29.05 18.35
C VAL A 178 -33.52 29.24 19.84
N TYR A 179 -33.08 30.38 20.37
CA TYR A 179 -33.27 30.74 21.76
C TYR A 179 -33.64 32.22 21.89
N ASN A 180 -34.51 32.51 22.85
CA ASN A 180 -34.92 33.86 23.19
C ASN A 180 -34.47 34.14 24.61
N ASN A 181 -33.77 35.25 24.80
CA ASN A 181 -33.39 35.73 26.12
C ASN A 181 -34.19 37.00 26.44
N GLN A 182 -34.96 36.94 27.53
CA GLN A 182 -35.76 38.06 28.03
C GLN A 182 -35.15 38.55 29.34
N LEU A 183 -34.64 39.77 29.35
CA LEU A 183 -34.08 40.39 30.55
C LEU A 183 -35.18 41.10 31.34
N ARG A 184 -35.22 40.89 32.67
CA ARG A 184 -36.28 41.41 33.56
C ARG A 184 -36.48 42.94 33.49
N ASN A 185 -35.43 43.69 33.14
CA ASN A 185 -35.43 45.15 32.93
C ASN A 185 -34.69 45.55 31.63
N GLY A 186 -34.63 44.67 30.63
CA GLY A 186 -33.93 44.90 29.37
C GLY A 186 -34.73 44.42 28.16
N GLY A 187 -34.24 44.69 26.95
CA GLY A 187 -34.87 44.19 25.73
C GLY A 187 -34.85 42.66 25.63
N SER A 188 -35.69 42.11 24.75
CA SER A 188 -35.64 40.69 24.36
C SER A 188 -34.69 40.51 23.19
N ASN A 189 -33.78 39.55 23.25
CA ASN A 189 -32.95 39.17 22.12
C ASN A 189 -33.26 37.74 21.68
N THR A 190 -33.61 37.57 20.40
CA THR A 190 -33.75 36.24 19.80
C THR A 190 -32.50 35.95 18.99
N SER A 191 -31.87 34.83 19.29
CA SER A 191 -30.69 34.36 18.58
C SER A 191 -30.97 32.98 18.02
N SER A 192 -30.50 32.76 16.82
CA SER A 192 -30.69 31.51 16.10
C SER A 192 -29.41 31.15 15.36
N TYR A 193 -29.20 29.87 15.13
CA TYR A 193 -28.12 29.36 14.31
C TYR A 193 -28.57 28.13 13.53
N LEU A 194 -28.04 27.95 12.33
CA LEU A 194 -28.19 26.76 11.50
C LEU A 194 -26.82 26.35 10.99
N SER A 195 -26.34 25.18 11.36
CA SER A 195 -25.14 24.56 10.77
C SER A 195 -25.56 23.48 9.78
N LEU A 196 -24.89 23.44 8.63
CA LEU A 196 -25.15 22.51 7.52
C LEU A 196 -23.85 21.84 7.11
N ASN A 197 -23.83 20.51 7.08
CA ASN A 197 -22.74 19.71 6.53
C ASN A 197 -23.31 18.68 5.57
N ASN A 198 -22.93 18.77 4.30
CA ASN A 198 -23.38 17.88 3.24
C ASN A 198 -22.19 17.20 2.57
N VAL A 199 -22.35 15.89 2.31
CA VAL A 199 -21.47 15.14 1.41
C VAL A 199 -22.35 14.47 0.36
N THR A 200 -22.14 14.85 -0.90
CA THR A 200 -22.83 14.24 -2.05
C THR A 200 -21.81 13.50 -2.90
N ALA A 201 -22.04 12.21 -3.16
CA ALA A 201 -21.10 11.34 -3.83
C ALA A 201 -21.71 10.59 -5.02
N LEU A 202 -20.92 10.44 -6.08
CA LEU A 202 -21.18 9.57 -7.23
C LEU A 202 -19.92 8.77 -7.52
N ARG A 203 -19.95 7.47 -7.21
CA ARG A 203 -18.77 6.58 -7.27
C ARG A 203 -17.60 7.12 -6.43
N GLU A 204 -16.42 7.26 -7.01
CA GLU A 204 -15.20 7.77 -6.37
C GLU A 204 -15.21 9.30 -6.16
N HIS A 205 -16.22 9.99 -6.68
CA HIS A 205 -16.33 11.44 -6.65
C HIS A 205 -17.23 11.90 -5.53
N HIS A 206 -16.81 12.92 -4.79
CA HIS A 206 -17.62 13.50 -3.73
C HIS A 206 -17.50 15.02 -3.70
N VAL A 207 -18.58 15.67 -3.31
CA VAL A 207 -18.70 17.11 -3.12
C VAL A 207 -19.08 17.33 -1.67
N VAL A 208 -18.27 18.11 -0.96
CA VAL A 208 -18.43 18.44 0.46
C VAL A 208 -18.79 19.91 0.58
N LEU A 209 -19.88 20.21 1.28
CA LEU A 209 -20.32 21.56 1.62
C LEU A 209 -20.49 21.67 3.14
N ASP A 210 -19.82 22.64 3.76
CA ASP A 210 -19.91 22.91 5.19
C ASP A 210 -20.03 24.42 5.43
N GLY A 211 -21.04 24.82 6.19
CA GLY A 211 -21.31 26.22 6.50
C GLY A 211 -22.27 26.41 7.66
N SER A 212 -22.39 27.65 8.11
CA SER A 212 -23.34 28.04 9.14
C SER A 212 -23.96 29.40 8.89
N LEU A 213 -25.17 29.56 9.41
CA LEU A 213 -25.96 30.79 9.37
C LEU A 213 -26.32 31.16 10.81
N TYR A 214 -26.14 32.41 11.18
CA TYR A 214 -26.50 32.96 12.49
C TYR A 214 -27.52 34.08 12.34
N GLY A 215 -28.38 34.23 13.34
CA GLY A 215 -29.35 35.32 13.41
C GLY A 215 -30.52 35.20 12.42
N ILE A 216 -30.83 34.00 11.94
CA ILE A 216 -32.00 33.69 11.10
C ILE A 216 -33.27 34.26 11.74
N GLY A 217 -33.96 35.16 11.04
CA GLY A 217 -35.17 35.83 11.52
C GLY A 217 -34.93 37.02 12.47
N SER A 218 -33.67 37.43 12.66
CA SER A 218 -33.30 38.66 13.37
C SER A 218 -32.77 39.73 12.41
N GLY A 219 -32.60 40.97 12.90
CA GLY A 219 -32.03 42.08 12.12
C GLY A 219 -30.51 42.02 11.92
N GLN A 220 -29.82 41.05 12.53
CA GLN A 220 -28.37 40.84 12.42
C GLN A 220 -28.10 39.41 11.96
N GLN A 221 -28.03 39.21 10.66
CA GLN A 221 -27.74 37.92 10.05
C GLN A 221 -26.27 37.83 9.68
N ASP A 222 -25.67 36.67 9.94
CA ASP A 222 -24.30 36.36 9.56
C ASP A 222 -24.23 34.97 8.92
N SER A 223 -23.35 34.79 7.95
CA SER A 223 -23.25 33.56 7.16
C SER A 223 -21.81 33.25 6.86
N GLU A 224 -21.38 32.05 7.23
CA GLU A 224 -20.02 31.59 7.02
C GLU A 224 -19.99 30.27 6.27
N LEU A 225 -19.17 30.20 5.21
CA LEU A 225 -18.93 28.99 4.44
C LEU A 225 -17.51 28.51 4.77
N TYR A 226 -17.40 27.32 5.35
CA TYR A 226 -16.16 26.76 5.86
C TYR A 226 -15.47 25.87 4.83
N LYS A 227 -16.26 25.09 4.07
CA LYS A 227 -15.75 24.18 3.05
C LYS A 227 -16.73 24.07 1.91
N ALA A 228 -16.24 24.17 0.68
CA ALA A 228 -16.98 23.85 -0.53
C ALA A 228 -16.02 23.22 -1.54
N MET A 229 -15.92 21.89 -1.51
CA MET A 229 -14.82 21.17 -2.14
C MET A 229 -15.33 19.96 -2.91
N TYR A 230 -14.81 19.76 -4.11
CA TYR A 230 -14.88 18.51 -4.84
C TYR A 230 -13.65 17.68 -4.52
N GLU A 231 -13.82 16.39 -4.29
CA GLU A 231 -12.71 15.46 -4.15
C GLU A 231 -12.99 14.13 -4.86
N ARG A 232 -11.91 13.50 -5.31
CA ARG A 232 -11.90 12.20 -5.97
C ARG A 232 -10.80 11.36 -5.34
N ASP A 233 -11.20 10.25 -4.72
CA ASP A 233 -10.32 9.28 -4.09
C ASP A 233 -10.37 7.95 -4.84
N PHE A 234 -9.26 7.53 -5.44
CA PHE A 234 -9.19 6.27 -6.18
C PHE A 234 -7.77 5.72 -6.25
N ALA A 235 -7.61 4.40 -6.06
CA ALA A 235 -6.35 3.68 -6.19
C ALA A 235 -5.18 4.36 -5.44
N GLY A 236 -5.46 4.77 -4.20
CA GLY A 236 -4.50 5.45 -3.32
C GLY A 236 -4.16 6.89 -3.68
N HIS A 237 -4.83 7.48 -4.67
CA HIS A 237 -4.65 8.88 -5.05
C HIS A 237 -5.88 9.73 -4.75
N ARG A 238 -5.63 10.92 -4.21
CA ARG A 238 -6.63 11.93 -3.89
C ARG A 238 -6.40 13.15 -4.72
N PHE A 239 -7.41 13.56 -5.49
CA PHE A 239 -7.48 14.87 -6.12
C PHE A 239 -8.58 15.66 -5.44
N ALA A 240 -8.31 16.88 -4.99
CA ALA A 240 -9.32 17.73 -4.38
C ALA A 240 -9.21 19.16 -4.92
N GLY A 241 -10.34 19.84 -5.06
CA GLY A 241 -10.40 21.20 -5.57
C GLY A 241 -11.62 21.95 -5.08
N GLY A 242 -11.44 23.23 -4.74
CA GLY A 242 -12.52 24.09 -4.28
C GLY A 242 -12.05 25.05 -3.20
N MET A 243 -12.97 25.40 -2.31
CA MET A 243 -12.74 26.31 -1.20
C MET A 243 -12.68 25.57 0.13
N LEU A 244 -11.76 25.96 0.99
CA LEU A 244 -11.76 25.62 2.40
C LEU A 244 -11.15 26.77 3.22
N ASP A 245 -11.59 26.93 4.45
CA ASP A 245 -10.90 27.80 5.41
C ASP A 245 -9.60 27.16 5.93
N THR A 246 -8.75 27.95 6.57
CA THR A 246 -7.49 27.45 7.13
C THR A 246 -7.63 26.47 8.29
N TRP A 247 -8.82 26.35 8.89
CA TRP A 247 -9.10 25.38 9.95
C TRP A 247 -9.40 23.98 9.38
N ASN A 248 -9.96 23.95 8.18
CA ASN A 248 -10.29 22.76 7.41
C ASN A 248 -9.13 22.29 6.52
N LEU A 249 -7.93 22.85 6.68
CA LEU A 249 -6.74 22.45 5.94
C LEU A 249 -6.41 20.98 6.15
N GLN A 250 -6.47 20.22 5.07
CA GLN A 250 -6.09 18.81 5.04
C GLN A 250 -4.72 18.68 4.37
N SER A 251 -3.67 18.91 5.18
CA SER A 251 -2.27 18.75 4.77
C SER A 251 -1.63 17.53 5.44
N LEU A 252 -0.77 16.84 4.70
CA LEU A 252 0.04 15.74 5.23
C LEU A 252 1.04 16.15 6.31
N GLY A 253 1.42 17.43 6.36
CA GLY A 253 2.35 17.95 7.34
C GLY A 253 1.85 19.23 8.00
N PRO A 254 2.59 19.73 9.00
CA PRO A 254 2.21 20.92 9.73
C PRO A 254 2.17 22.15 8.81
N MET A 255 1.12 22.96 8.95
CA MET A 255 0.95 24.26 8.30
C MET A 255 0.51 25.28 9.35
N THR A 256 1.39 25.54 10.31
CA THR A 256 1.05 26.35 11.49
C THR A 256 1.34 27.84 11.31
N ALA A 257 2.20 28.21 10.35
CA ALA A 257 2.55 29.62 10.09
C ALA A 257 1.57 30.35 9.13
N ILE A 258 0.52 29.68 8.64
CA ILE A 258 -0.52 30.33 7.83
C ILE A 258 -1.48 31.14 8.70
N SER A 259 -1.97 32.27 8.17
CA SER A 259 -2.97 33.09 8.87
C SER A 259 -4.38 32.54 8.69
N ALA A 260 -5.34 33.02 9.49
CA ALA A 260 -6.75 32.75 9.24
C ALA A 260 -7.18 33.30 7.87
N GLY A 261 -8.04 32.56 7.17
CA GLY A 261 -8.57 32.98 5.88
C GLY A 261 -9.19 31.84 5.09
N LYS A 262 -9.49 32.12 3.82
CA LYS A 262 -10.10 31.18 2.86
C LYS A 262 -9.14 30.86 1.73
N ILE A 263 -8.98 29.58 1.44
CA ILE A 263 -8.11 29.07 0.38
C ILE A 263 -9.02 28.53 -0.73
N TYR A 264 -8.75 28.96 -1.96
CA TYR A 264 -9.39 28.45 -3.16
C TYR A 264 -8.31 27.80 -4.02
N GLY A 265 -8.29 26.48 -4.09
CA GLY A 265 -7.16 25.79 -4.69
C GLY A 265 -7.44 24.37 -5.08
N LEU A 266 -6.38 23.73 -5.56
CA LEU A 266 -6.32 22.34 -5.93
C LEU A 266 -5.27 21.63 -5.08
N SER A 267 -5.47 20.35 -4.84
CA SER A 267 -4.49 19.47 -4.21
C SER A 267 -4.50 18.10 -4.87
N TRP A 268 -3.33 17.48 -4.93
CA TRP A 268 -3.14 16.13 -5.41
C TRP A 268 -2.10 15.42 -4.56
N GLY A 269 -2.38 14.19 -4.17
CA GLY A 269 -1.46 13.40 -3.37
C GLY A 269 -1.86 11.94 -3.31
N ASN A 270 -1.07 11.16 -2.60
CA ASN A 270 -1.36 9.75 -2.33
C ASN A 270 -1.95 9.52 -0.92
N GLN A 271 -2.43 10.57 -0.28
CA GLN A 271 -3.21 10.52 0.96
C GLN A 271 -4.70 10.45 0.63
N ALA A 272 -5.14 9.26 0.25
CA ALA A 272 -6.52 9.00 -0.13
C ALA A 272 -7.22 8.12 0.90
N SER A 273 -8.54 8.28 1.02
CA SER A 273 -9.40 7.38 1.80
C SER A 273 -9.62 6.02 1.10
N SER A 274 -9.17 5.90 -0.15
CA SER A 274 -9.30 4.69 -0.98
C SER A 274 -8.28 3.58 -0.68
N THR A 275 -7.32 3.83 0.21
CA THR A 275 -6.33 2.83 0.65
C THR A 275 -6.45 2.63 2.16
N ILE A 276 -6.72 1.40 2.56
CA ILE A 276 -6.76 1.00 3.96
C ILE A 276 -5.38 0.47 4.35
N PHE A 277 -4.82 1.00 5.43
CA PHE A 277 -3.56 0.52 6.00
C PHE A 277 -3.84 -0.35 7.22
N ASP A 278 -3.49 -1.63 7.14
CA ASP A 278 -3.56 -2.53 8.29
C ASP A 278 -2.35 -2.31 9.21
N SER A 279 -2.58 -1.62 10.32
CA SER A 279 -1.60 -1.40 11.39
C SER A 279 -1.73 -2.39 12.55
N SER A 280 -2.56 -3.42 12.41
CA SER A 280 -2.73 -4.45 13.44
C SER A 280 -1.59 -5.47 13.46
N GLN A 281 -0.81 -5.58 12.38
CA GLN A 281 0.43 -6.35 12.36
C GLN A 281 1.59 -5.64 13.08
N SER A 282 2.60 -6.41 13.48
CA SER A 282 3.87 -5.91 13.98
C SER A 282 4.59 -5.12 12.90
N ALA A 283 5.10 -3.94 13.30
CA ALA A 283 5.94 -3.08 12.50
C ALA A 283 7.24 -3.77 12.05
N THR A 284 7.77 -4.63 12.90
CA THR A 284 8.89 -5.51 12.58
C THR A 284 8.31 -6.90 12.30
N PRO A 285 8.37 -7.39 11.05
CA PRO A 285 7.88 -8.72 10.69
C PRO A 285 8.54 -9.79 11.55
N VAL A 286 7.74 -10.68 12.12
CA VAL A 286 8.26 -11.88 12.81
C VAL A 286 8.34 -12.98 11.77
N ILE A 287 9.55 -13.46 11.46
CA ILE A 287 9.77 -14.41 10.36
C ILE A 287 10.10 -15.79 10.94
N ALA A 288 9.40 -16.81 10.48
CA ALA A 288 9.66 -18.20 10.80
C ALA A 288 10.09 -18.97 9.54
N PHE A 289 11.11 -19.81 9.68
CA PHE A 289 11.53 -20.73 8.64
C PHE A 289 11.04 -22.14 8.98
N LEU A 290 10.34 -22.76 8.04
CA LEU A 290 9.85 -24.12 8.14
C LEU A 290 10.49 -24.99 7.05
N PRO A 291 11.20 -26.06 7.41
CA PRO A 291 11.79 -27.00 6.44
C PRO A 291 10.79 -28.01 5.87
N ALA A 292 9.59 -28.09 6.44
CA ALA A 292 8.45 -28.93 6.05
C ALA A 292 7.17 -28.32 6.66
N ALA A 293 5.98 -28.79 6.28
CA ALA A 293 4.74 -28.30 6.88
C ALA A 293 4.73 -28.50 8.41
N GLY A 294 4.31 -27.48 9.15
CA GLY A 294 4.38 -27.48 10.60
C GLY A 294 3.69 -26.31 11.26
N GLU A 295 3.96 -26.16 12.55
CA GLU A 295 3.35 -25.15 13.41
C GLU A 295 4.39 -24.16 13.93
N VAL A 296 3.98 -22.91 14.07
CA VAL A 296 4.76 -21.87 14.76
C VAL A 296 3.99 -21.44 15.99
N HIS A 297 4.62 -21.63 17.14
CA HIS A 297 4.09 -21.24 18.44
C HIS A 297 4.77 -19.95 18.88
N LEU A 298 3.97 -18.95 19.19
CA LEU A 298 4.43 -17.70 19.77
C LEU A 298 4.15 -17.72 21.26
N THR A 299 5.19 -17.70 22.08
CA THR A 299 5.06 -17.62 23.54
C THR A 299 5.72 -16.36 24.08
N ARG A 300 5.22 -15.87 25.21
CA ARG A 300 5.81 -14.76 25.97
C ARG A 300 5.77 -15.10 27.44
N ASP A 301 6.92 -15.04 28.11
CA ASP A 301 7.05 -15.31 29.53
C ASP A 301 6.38 -16.65 29.94
N GLY A 302 6.53 -17.67 29.09
CA GLY A 302 5.92 -19.00 29.27
C GLY A 302 4.42 -19.10 28.92
N ARG A 303 3.77 -18.00 28.54
CA ARG A 303 2.37 -17.99 28.09
C ARG A 303 2.28 -18.08 26.57
N LEU A 304 1.52 -19.04 26.06
CA LEU A 304 1.19 -19.15 24.65
C LEU A 304 0.29 -17.98 24.22
N LEU A 305 0.71 -17.29 23.17
CA LEU A 305 0.00 -16.16 22.57
C LEU A 305 -0.73 -16.56 21.29
N SER A 306 -0.11 -17.38 20.44
CA SER A 306 -0.66 -17.80 19.15
C SER A 306 -0.05 -19.12 18.70
N VAL A 307 -0.83 -19.92 17.98
CA VAL A 307 -0.38 -21.11 17.22
C VAL A 307 -0.86 -20.94 15.79
N GLN A 308 0.02 -21.15 14.83
CA GLN A 308 -0.27 -20.96 13.40
C GLN A 308 0.41 -22.05 12.58
N ASN A 309 -0.27 -22.47 11.51
CA ASN A 309 0.23 -23.51 10.63
C ASN A 309 0.83 -22.86 9.38
N PHE A 310 1.96 -23.41 8.92
CA PHE A 310 2.65 -22.95 7.73
C PHE A 310 3.14 -24.15 6.93
N THR A 311 3.26 -23.95 5.62
CA THR A 311 3.92 -24.89 4.72
C THR A 311 5.44 -24.71 4.79
N MET A 312 6.20 -25.47 4.00
CA MET A 312 7.66 -25.28 3.90
C MET A 312 7.97 -23.89 3.31
N GLY A 313 8.89 -23.14 3.91
CA GLY A 313 9.26 -21.80 3.44
C GLY A 313 9.68 -20.83 4.54
N ASN A 314 9.97 -19.57 4.16
CA ASN A 314 10.06 -18.46 5.10
C ASN A 314 8.74 -17.67 5.07
N HIS A 315 8.06 -17.61 6.21
CA HIS A 315 6.76 -16.96 6.34
C HIS A 315 6.79 -15.86 7.39
N GLU A 316 6.05 -14.78 7.13
CA GLU A 316 5.68 -13.82 8.15
C GLU A 316 4.55 -14.37 9.03
N VAL A 317 4.83 -14.45 10.34
CA VAL A 317 3.87 -14.90 11.35
C VAL A 317 2.80 -13.84 11.56
N ASP A 318 1.53 -14.25 11.61
CA ASP A 318 0.42 -13.34 11.86
C ASP A 318 0.46 -12.84 13.31
N THR A 319 0.64 -11.53 13.47
CA THR A 319 0.72 -10.89 14.78
C THR A 319 -0.52 -10.06 15.12
N ARG A 320 -1.59 -10.07 14.30
CA ARG A 320 -2.79 -9.23 14.49
C ARG A 320 -3.48 -9.48 15.82
N GLY A 321 -3.61 -10.74 16.21
CA GLY A 321 -4.22 -11.15 17.49
C GLY A 321 -3.36 -10.87 18.72
N LEU A 322 -2.09 -10.47 18.56
CA LEU A 322 -1.21 -10.24 19.70
C LEU A 322 -1.50 -8.89 20.38
N PRO A 323 -1.24 -8.76 21.70
CA PRO A 323 -1.39 -7.48 22.41
C PRO A 323 -0.56 -6.35 21.81
N TYR A 324 -1.05 -5.11 21.90
CA TYR A 324 -0.27 -3.92 21.56
C TYR A 324 0.88 -3.71 22.57
N GLY A 325 2.01 -3.22 22.07
CA GLY A 325 3.22 -2.96 22.84
C GLY A 325 4.50 -3.36 22.11
N ILE A 326 5.63 -3.08 22.74
CA ILE A 326 6.95 -3.54 22.32
C ILE A 326 7.41 -4.58 23.33
N TYR A 327 7.58 -5.82 22.89
CA TYR A 327 8.00 -6.93 23.75
C TYR A 327 8.64 -8.03 22.91
N ASP A 328 9.42 -8.87 23.58
CA ASP A 328 10.04 -10.03 22.96
C ASP A 328 9.11 -11.25 23.08
N VAL A 329 9.07 -12.06 22.03
CA VAL A 329 8.35 -13.34 21.95
C VAL A 329 9.33 -14.44 21.60
N GLU A 330 9.13 -15.62 22.16
CA GLU A 330 9.80 -16.83 21.71
C GLU A 330 9.00 -17.42 20.55
N VAL A 331 9.67 -17.56 19.41
CA VAL A 331 9.16 -18.18 18.19
C VAL A 331 9.68 -19.61 18.14
N GLU A 332 8.80 -20.55 18.42
CA GLU A 332 9.08 -21.99 18.38
C GLU A 332 8.50 -22.57 17.09
N VAL A 333 9.36 -23.24 16.30
CA VAL A 333 8.94 -23.93 15.08
C VAL A 333 8.90 -25.42 15.37
N ILE A 334 7.72 -26.01 15.15
CA ILE A 334 7.43 -27.41 15.42
C ILE A 334 7.12 -28.10 14.11
N VAL A 335 7.86 -29.15 13.80
CA VAL A 335 7.67 -29.99 12.62
C VAL A 335 7.62 -31.44 13.08
N ASN A 336 6.63 -32.20 12.61
CA ASN A 336 6.43 -33.61 13.00
C ASN A 336 6.42 -33.82 14.54
N GLY A 337 5.82 -32.87 15.28
CA GLY A 337 5.71 -32.93 16.74
C GLY A 337 7.02 -32.66 17.51
N ARG A 338 8.08 -32.20 16.85
CA ARG A 338 9.35 -31.83 17.49
C ARG A 338 9.69 -30.37 17.26
N VAL A 339 10.18 -29.70 18.31
CA VAL A 339 10.72 -28.33 18.20
C VAL A 339 12.05 -28.39 17.45
N ILE A 340 12.09 -27.83 16.25
CA ILE A 340 13.29 -27.81 15.39
C ILE A 340 14.05 -26.48 15.49
N SER A 341 13.39 -25.42 15.95
CA SER A 341 13.98 -24.10 16.13
C SER A 341 13.26 -23.35 17.23
N LYS A 342 14.01 -22.64 18.07
CA LYS A 342 13.50 -21.73 19.10
C LYS A 342 14.32 -20.44 19.05
N ARG A 343 13.68 -19.31 18.78
CA ARG A 343 14.35 -18.00 18.63
C ARG A 343 13.53 -16.89 19.27
N THR A 344 14.19 -15.98 19.96
CA THR A 344 13.54 -14.77 20.48
C THR A 344 13.50 -13.71 19.39
N GLN A 345 12.32 -13.14 19.12
CA GLN A 345 12.11 -12.03 18.20
C GLN A 345 11.30 -10.93 18.86
N ARG A 346 11.45 -9.69 18.38
CA ARG A 346 10.76 -8.53 18.94
C ARG A 346 9.48 -8.23 18.17
N VAL A 347 8.36 -8.21 18.88
CA VAL A 347 7.09 -7.68 18.39
C VAL A 347 7.03 -6.19 18.68
N ASN A 348 6.69 -5.41 17.66
CA ASN A 348 6.55 -3.97 17.76
C ASN A 348 5.16 -3.56 17.24
N LYS A 349 4.17 -3.55 18.13
CA LYS A 349 2.80 -3.16 17.84
C LYS A 349 2.50 -1.82 18.50
N LEU A 350 2.70 -0.74 17.77
CA LEU A 350 2.36 0.60 18.24
C LEU A 350 0.88 0.87 17.97
N PHE A 351 0.19 1.43 18.96
CA PHE A 351 -1.14 1.95 18.74
C PHE A 351 -1.03 3.25 17.92
N SER A 352 -1.36 3.20 16.63
CA SER A 352 -1.40 4.38 15.76
C SER A 352 -2.81 4.58 15.20
N ARG A 353 -3.44 5.72 15.49
CA ARG A 353 -4.74 6.13 14.90
C ARG A 353 -4.62 6.64 13.45
N GLY A 354 -3.60 6.23 12.71
CA GLY A 354 -3.30 6.73 11.36
C GLY A 354 -2.42 5.76 10.58
N ARG A 355 -1.76 6.23 9.52
CA ARG A 355 -0.77 5.43 8.76
C ARG A 355 0.25 4.85 9.73
N GLY A 356 0.20 3.53 9.91
CA GLY A 356 1.03 2.81 10.86
C GLY A 356 2.50 2.82 10.48
N VAL A 357 3.32 2.19 11.33
CA VAL A 357 4.74 1.98 11.04
C VAL A 357 4.88 1.11 9.80
N GLY A 358 5.72 1.53 8.86
CA GLY A 358 5.93 0.85 7.58
C GLY A 358 4.98 1.29 6.46
N ALA A 359 4.11 2.28 6.71
CA ALA A 359 3.29 2.86 5.65
C ALA A 359 4.19 3.53 4.58
N PRO A 360 3.86 3.37 3.28
CA PRO A 360 4.62 3.97 2.19
C PRO A 360 4.65 5.49 2.30
N LEU A 361 5.70 6.10 1.74
CA LEU A 361 5.89 7.55 1.68
C LEU A 361 4.61 8.23 1.17
N ALA A 362 4.01 9.08 2.01
CA ALA A 362 2.92 9.93 1.60
C ALA A 362 3.45 11.27 1.09
N TRP A 363 2.83 11.81 0.05
CA TRP A 363 3.12 13.10 -0.54
C TRP A 363 1.82 13.77 -1.01
N GLN A 364 1.84 15.10 -1.00
CA GLN A 364 0.73 15.94 -1.44
C GLN A 364 1.29 17.26 -1.94
N VAL A 365 0.86 17.68 -3.11
CA VAL A 365 1.10 19.03 -3.64
C VAL A 365 -0.20 19.78 -3.68
N TRP A 366 -0.17 21.07 -3.41
CA TRP A 366 -1.37 21.88 -3.31
C TRP A 366 -1.05 23.34 -3.61
N GLY A 367 -2.05 24.07 -4.09
CA GLY A 367 -1.91 25.50 -4.32
C GLY A 367 -3.16 26.14 -4.91
N GLY A 368 -3.19 27.47 -4.86
CA GLY A 368 -4.33 28.27 -5.26
C GLY A 368 -4.23 29.72 -4.79
N SER A 369 -5.37 30.39 -4.72
CA SER A 369 -5.48 31.71 -4.09
C SER A 369 -5.80 31.58 -2.60
N PHE A 370 -5.35 32.56 -1.84
CA PHE A 370 -5.53 32.64 -0.40
C PHE A 370 -6.01 34.04 -0.02
N HIS A 371 -7.27 34.11 0.35
CA HIS A 371 -7.89 35.29 0.93
C HIS A 371 -7.57 35.33 2.42
N MET A 372 -6.64 36.21 2.80
CA MET A 372 -6.24 36.40 4.19
C MET A 372 -7.23 37.31 4.91
N ASP A 373 -7.71 36.85 6.06
CA ASP A 373 -8.57 37.67 6.89
C ASP A 373 -7.80 38.85 7.50
N ARG A 374 -8.57 39.84 7.93
CA ARG A 374 -8.04 40.99 8.67
C ARG A 374 -7.37 40.48 9.94
N TRP A 375 -6.08 40.82 10.14
CA TRP A 375 -5.32 40.34 11.30
C TRP A 375 -4.55 41.47 12.00
N SER A 376 -4.25 41.29 13.29
CA SER A 376 -3.58 42.31 14.10
C SER A 376 -2.13 41.93 14.41
N GLU A 377 -1.20 42.79 14.02
CA GLU A 377 0.21 42.69 14.35
C GLU A 377 0.44 43.23 15.78
N ASN A 378 0.77 42.34 16.71
CA ASN A 378 1.05 42.62 18.12
C ASN A 378 0.01 43.52 18.82
N GLY A 379 -1.27 43.40 18.45
CA GLY A 379 -2.37 44.16 19.05
C GLY A 379 -2.35 45.67 18.75
N LYS A 380 -1.42 46.16 17.92
CA LYS A 380 -1.19 47.60 17.69
C LYS A 380 -1.46 48.05 16.26
N LYS A 381 -1.38 47.15 15.27
CA LYS A 381 -1.64 47.48 13.86
C LYS A 381 -2.49 46.41 13.20
N THR A 382 -3.74 46.76 12.88
CA THR A 382 -4.62 45.87 12.14
C THR A 382 -4.34 45.99 10.65
N ARG A 383 -3.80 44.93 10.05
CA ARG A 383 -3.60 44.82 8.60
C ARG A 383 -4.95 44.53 7.92
N PRO A 384 -5.24 45.14 6.76
CA PRO A 384 -6.45 44.84 6.01
C PRO A 384 -6.42 43.40 5.48
N ALA A 385 -7.59 42.86 5.15
CA ALA A 385 -7.71 41.61 4.40
C ALA A 385 -6.94 41.73 3.08
N LYS A 386 -6.32 40.63 2.63
CA LYS A 386 -5.42 40.64 1.48
C LYS A 386 -5.55 39.36 0.69
N GLU A 387 -5.59 39.50 -0.64
CA GLU A 387 -5.44 38.38 -1.56
C GLU A 387 -3.96 38.02 -1.72
N SER A 388 -3.68 36.73 -1.67
CA SER A 388 -2.36 36.18 -1.91
C SER A 388 -2.43 34.91 -2.76
N TRP A 389 -1.29 34.49 -3.29
CA TRP A 389 -1.14 33.14 -3.80
C TRP A 389 -0.65 32.24 -2.67
N LEU A 390 -0.93 30.95 -2.78
CA LEU A 390 -0.48 29.96 -1.83
C LEU A 390 -0.11 28.70 -2.61
N ALA A 391 1.09 28.16 -2.38
CA ALA A 391 1.49 26.88 -2.97
C ALA A 391 2.43 26.14 -2.02
N GLY A 392 2.33 24.82 -2.00
CA GLY A 392 3.18 24.01 -1.15
C GLY A 392 3.20 22.54 -1.53
N ALA A 393 4.15 21.85 -0.91
CA ALA A 393 4.31 20.42 -0.98
C ALA A 393 4.52 19.86 0.43
N SER A 394 3.87 18.75 0.69
CA SER A 394 3.86 18.06 1.97
C SER A 394 4.24 16.62 1.74
N THR A 395 5.00 16.06 2.67
CA THR A 395 5.37 14.65 2.66
C THR A 395 5.40 14.10 4.08
N SER A 396 5.12 12.81 4.24
CA SER A 396 5.20 12.14 5.53
C SER A 396 5.51 10.67 5.36
N GLY A 397 6.13 10.07 6.36
CA GLY A 397 6.45 8.65 6.34
C GLY A 397 6.85 8.15 7.72
N SER A 398 7.27 6.89 7.77
CA SER A 398 7.83 6.28 8.96
C SER A 398 9.08 5.48 8.61
N LEU A 399 10.04 5.46 9.53
CA LEU A 399 11.24 4.65 9.47
C LEU A 399 11.41 3.99 10.84
N SER A 400 11.16 2.67 10.91
CA SER A 400 11.10 1.95 12.19
C SER A 400 10.14 2.67 13.16
N THR A 401 10.57 3.01 14.37
CA THR A 401 9.74 3.72 15.35
C THR A 401 9.60 5.22 15.09
N LEU A 402 10.44 5.84 14.26
CA LEU A 402 10.36 7.26 13.95
C LEU A 402 9.29 7.52 12.89
N SER A 403 8.32 8.38 13.17
CA SER A 403 7.45 8.95 12.14
C SER A 403 7.79 10.42 11.91
N TRP A 404 7.63 10.86 10.66
CA TRP A 404 8.02 12.20 10.24
C TRP A 404 6.99 12.76 9.26
N ALA A 405 6.85 14.09 9.27
CA ALA A 405 6.10 14.84 8.28
C ALA A 405 6.82 16.15 8.02
N ALA A 406 6.90 16.58 6.77
CA ALA A 406 7.51 17.84 6.35
C ALA A 406 6.59 18.55 5.37
N THR A 407 6.54 19.87 5.42
CA THR A 407 5.76 20.70 4.51
C THR A 407 6.54 21.97 4.20
N GLY A 408 6.76 22.22 2.93
CA GLY A 408 7.32 23.46 2.43
C GLY A 408 6.24 24.21 1.65
N TYR A 409 6.02 25.47 1.99
CA TYR A 409 5.01 26.27 1.30
C TYR A 409 5.40 27.74 1.24
N GLY A 410 4.90 28.40 0.21
CA GLY A 410 5.05 29.83 -0.01
C GLY A 410 3.71 30.52 -0.14
N TYR A 411 3.64 31.74 0.37
CA TYR A 411 2.54 32.65 0.14
C TYR A 411 3.06 34.09 0.18
N ASP A 412 2.50 34.95 -0.66
CA ASP A 412 2.94 36.35 -0.82
C ASP A 412 4.45 36.44 -1.15
N ASN A 413 5.26 36.97 -0.22
CA ASN A 413 6.73 37.02 -0.29
C ASN A 413 7.39 36.16 0.81
N GLN A 414 6.66 35.20 1.34
CA GLN A 414 7.10 34.32 2.42
C GLN A 414 7.25 32.90 1.89
N ALA A 415 8.28 32.20 2.37
CA ALA A 415 8.41 30.76 2.21
C ALA A 415 8.81 30.16 3.55
N VAL A 416 8.09 29.11 3.93
CA VAL A 416 8.18 28.46 5.24
C VAL A 416 8.36 26.96 5.03
N GLY A 417 9.31 26.38 5.76
CA GLY A 417 9.48 24.96 5.92
C GLY A 417 9.08 24.56 7.34
N GLU A 418 8.23 23.57 7.47
CA GLU A 418 7.82 22.99 8.75
C GLU A 418 8.02 21.47 8.72
N THR A 419 8.60 20.93 9.79
CA THR A 419 8.80 19.49 9.96
C THR A 419 8.34 19.06 11.34
N ARG A 420 7.66 17.91 11.42
CA ARG A 420 7.30 17.21 12.64
C ARG A 420 8.01 15.86 12.67
N LEU A 421 8.71 15.58 13.75
CA LEU A 421 9.31 14.28 14.07
C LEU A 421 8.61 13.72 15.31
N THR A 422 8.19 12.46 15.27
CA THR A 422 7.54 11.78 16.38
C THR A 422 8.27 10.47 16.67
N LEU A 423 8.76 10.32 17.89
CA LEU A 423 9.52 9.16 18.33
C LEU A 423 8.88 8.58 19.60
N PRO A 424 8.40 7.33 19.60
CA PRO A 424 7.95 6.66 20.80
C PRO A 424 9.17 6.26 21.65
N LEU A 425 9.28 6.84 22.84
CA LEU A 425 10.29 6.55 23.84
C LEU A 425 9.78 5.40 24.72
N GLY A 426 9.93 4.16 24.24
CA GLY A 426 9.45 2.96 24.92
C GLY A 426 7.91 2.85 24.98
N GLY A 427 7.39 1.83 25.66
CA GLY A 427 5.95 1.49 25.65
C GLY A 427 5.00 2.49 26.32
N ARG A 428 5.48 3.65 26.79
CA ARG A 428 4.67 4.61 27.56
C ARG A 428 4.90 6.10 27.23
N SER A 429 5.86 6.49 26.42
CA SER A 429 6.12 7.92 26.18
C SER A 429 6.31 8.21 24.70
N THR A 430 5.92 9.40 24.24
CA THR A 430 6.17 9.83 22.87
C THR A 430 6.76 11.24 22.88
N LEU A 431 7.92 11.40 22.24
CA LEU A 431 8.54 12.69 21.97
C LEU A 431 8.06 13.18 20.60
N THR A 432 7.45 14.35 20.55
CA THR A 432 7.08 15.01 19.29
C THR A 432 7.80 16.34 19.19
N CYS A 433 8.64 16.49 18.18
CA CYS A 433 9.33 17.74 17.88
C CYS A 433 8.78 18.37 16.60
N LYS A 434 8.39 19.64 16.66
CA LYS A 434 8.05 20.48 15.51
C LYS A 434 9.18 21.50 15.30
N ILE A 435 9.63 21.61 14.06
CA ILE A 435 10.71 22.49 13.63
C ILE A 435 10.14 23.37 12.52
N CYS A 436 10.31 24.68 12.61
CA CYS A 436 9.80 25.67 11.66
C CYS A 436 10.93 26.63 11.29
N TRP A 437 11.18 26.80 9.99
CA TRP A 437 12.23 27.67 9.47
C TRP A 437 11.80 28.43 8.22
N PRO A 438 12.26 29.68 8.04
CA PRO A 438 12.08 30.38 6.79
C PRO A 438 12.94 29.76 5.68
N VAL A 439 12.39 29.63 4.48
CA VAL A 439 13.11 29.16 3.30
C VAL A 439 13.47 30.37 2.46
N THR A 440 14.73 30.79 2.44
CA THR A 440 15.18 31.88 1.58
C THR A 440 15.22 31.42 0.12
N ALA A 441 14.30 31.93 -0.70
CA ALA A 441 14.47 31.93 -2.14
C ALA A 441 15.58 32.95 -2.49
N HIS A 442 16.79 32.46 -2.77
CA HIS A 442 18.02 33.20 -3.12
C HIS A 442 18.78 33.79 -1.91
N GLY A 443 20.08 33.51 -1.85
CA GLY A 443 21.02 33.82 -0.76
C GLY A 443 21.35 35.29 -0.55
N ALA A 444 20.38 36.20 -0.58
CA ALA A 444 20.55 37.58 -0.19
C ALA A 444 19.41 38.01 0.74
N ALA A 445 19.72 38.15 2.03
CA ALA A 445 18.83 38.80 2.98
C ALA A 445 18.68 40.28 2.59
N SER A 446 17.64 40.61 1.83
CA SER A 446 17.23 42.02 1.70
C SER A 446 16.56 42.43 3.02
N ALA A 447 17.06 43.52 3.62
CA ALA A 447 16.62 44.03 4.92
C ALA A 447 15.11 44.35 5.02
N ALA A 448 14.40 44.37 3.88
CA ALA A 448 12.96 44.58 3.79
C ALA A 448 12.11 43.36 4.23
N SER A 449 12.69 42.15 4.28
CA SER A 449 11.97 40.90 4.63
C SER A 449 12.07 40.50 6.11
N ALA A 450 12.99 41.12 6.86
CA ALA A 450 13.28 40.81 8.27
C ALA A 450 12.11 40.91 9.27
N PRO A 451 11.18 41.88 9.21
CA PRO A 451 10.07 41.94 10.15
C PRO A 451 9.02 40.83 9.91
N LEU A 452 8.82 40.41 8.66
CA LEU A 452 7.83 39.41 8.27
C LEU A 452 8.26 37.98 8.64
N TYR A 453 9.56 37.66 8.52
CA TYR A 453 10.11 36.38 9.00
C TYR A 453 9.99 36.20 10.51
N ARG A 454 9.99 37.30 11.26
CA ARG A 454 9.82 37.29 12.70
C ARG A 454 8.40 36.87 13.11
N GLU A 455 7.40 37.11 12.26
CA GLU A 455 6.00 36.78 12.55
C GLU A 455 5.66 35.31 12.26
N ALA A 456 6.17 34.74 11.18
CA ALA A 456 6.06 33.30 10.93
C ALA A 456 6.66 32.48 12.10
N LEU A 457 7.80 32.92 12.62
CA LEU A 457 8.45 32.30 13.80
C LEU A 457 7.68 32.51 15.11
N VAL A 458 6.99 33.66 15.29
CA VAL A 458 6.14 33.92 16.46
C VAL A 458 4.87 33.06 16.43
N ARG A 459 4.23 32.91 15.25
CA ARG A 459 3.05 32.03 15.08
C ARG A 459 3.39 30.54 15.18
N CYS A 460 4.65 30.15 14.89
CA CYS A 460 5.19 28.83 15.18
C CYS A 460 5.46 28.56 16.68
N GLY A 461 5.09 29.47 17.59
CA GLY A 461 5.04 29.21 19.04
C GLY A 461 6.26 29.62 19.87
N LEU A 462 7.09 30.58 19.41
CA LEU A 462 8.26 31.04 20.17
C LEU A 462 8.32 32.56 20.37
N ILE A 463 8.42 32.96 21.64
CA ILE A 463 8.77 34.32 22.07
C ILE A 463 10.30 34.43 22.13
N ARG A 464 11.01 34.74 21.04
CA ARG A 464 12.35 35.38 21.14
C ARG A 464 12.89 36.02 19.85
N LYS A 465 13.82 36.95 20.09
CA LYS A 465 14.31 38.05 19.23
C LYS A 465 15.29 37.70 18.08
N LYS A 466 15.52 36.43 17.71
CA LYS A 466 16.47 36.08 16.62
C LYS A 466 15.81 35.25 15.49
N PRO A 467 15.93 35.66 14.22
CA PRO A 467 15.30 34.98 13.09
C PRO A 467 16.25 33.91 12.54
N ALA A 468 16.02 32.63 12.83
CA ALA A 468 16.72 31.57 12.12
C ALA A 468 15.99 30.22 12.20
N LEU A 469 15.50 29.83 13.38
CA LEU A 469 14.96 28.48 13.61
C LEU A 469 14.06 28.46 14.85
N ALA A 470 12.86 27.90 14.71
CA ALA A 470 11.95 27.60 15.81
C ALA A 470 11.87 26.08 16.02
N ILE A 471 12.15 25.61 17.23
CA ILE A 471 12.03 24.20 17.63
C ILE A 471 11.13 24.15 18.86
N ASN A 472 10.05 23.36 18.78
CA ASN A 472 9.20 23.05 19.92
C ASN A 472 9.08 21.52 20.06
N CYS A 473 9.48 20.99 21.21
CA CYS A 473 9.44 19.55 21.50
C CYS A 473 8.58 19.29 22.74
N ASP A 474 7.55 18.48 22.57
CA ASP A 474 6.65 18.05 23.64
C ASP A 474 6.85 16.56 23.93
N VAL A 475 6.78 16.20 25.21
CA VAL A 475 6.77 14.80 25.67
C VAL A 475 5.38 14.50 26.19
N ALA A 476 4.66 13.62 25.49
CA ALA A 476 3.37 13.11 25.94
C ALA A 476 3.58 11.83 26.78
N MET A 477 3.16 11.88 28.04
CA MET A 477 2.99 10.70 28.90
C MET A 477 1.49 10.42 29.04
N PRO A 478 1.02 9.16 29.03
CA PRO A 478 -0.37 8.83 29.29
C PRO A 478 -0.70 9.25 30.72
N THR A 479 -1.62 10.20 30.86
CA THR A 479 -2.25 10.50 32.13
C THR A 479 -3.04 9.27 32.57
N THR A 480 -2.56 8.62 33.63
CA THR A 480 -3.36 7.65 34.37
C THR A 480 -4.44 8.44 35.09
N VAL A 481 -5.60 8.60 34.46
CA VAL A 481 -6.80 9.04 35.17
C VAL A 481 -7.24 7.85 36.02
N GLN A 482 -6.71 7.75 37.23
CA GLN A 482 -7.42 7.03 38.29
C GLN A 482 -8.74 7.76 38.49
N SER A 483 -9.85 7.16 38.08
CA SER A 483 -11.15 7.61 38.55
C SER A 483 -11.19 7.37 40.06
N ALA A 484 -10.95 8.42 40.85
CA ALA A 484 -11.35 8.42 42.24
C ALA A 484 -12.88 8.41 42.25
N ALA A 485 -13.46 7.22 42.44
CA ALA A 485 -14.85 7.10 42.85
C ALA A 485 -14.97 7.76 44.22
N HIS A 486 -15.49 8.99 44.26
CA HIS A 486 -16.00 9.56 45.49
C HIS A 486 -17.39 8.99 45.72
N SER A 487 -17.48 8.02 46.62
CA SER A 487 -18.70 7.71 47.35
C SER A 487 -18.96 8.83 48.36
N THR A 488 -20.08 9.53 48.18
CA THR A 488 -21.05 9.92 49.22
C THR A 488 -22.34 10.31 48.55
#